data_AF-A0A838XTV7-F1
#
_entry.id   AF-A0A838XTV7-F1
#
_cell.length_a   1.000
_cell.length_b   1.000
_cell.length_c   1.000
_cell.angle_alpha   90.00
_cell.angle_beta   90.00
_cell.angle_gamma   90.00
#
_symmetry.space_group_name_H-M   'P 1'
#
loop_
_entity.id
_entity.type
_entity.pdbx_description
1 polymer ?
#
loop_
_entity_poly.entity_id
_entity_poly.type
_entity_poly.pdbx_seq_one_letter_code
_entity_poly.pdbx_strand_id
1 'polypeptide(L)'
;MTKTRSRRKAAITPAANALLSPQIMAMVDSAVVGASEAAFGGDPVLPEEVSSFVSFCASIQKRDGGLIEAVISDTIAAAPHFTAWKPDAYPITRRAEELARSGEIDPEDPPQLPQNKSIARHIRIDQFAVDLRTLTATAIEIKRSSYLGKAIREAARHDLLSTAMLARSYARKNGIKAMTGCSVLICFYGDVTPDFQGFTVLTRETVDDYFGVAITPVVEAARAYFSHRVRQRLEELVTPMTGILSDATMLACMEERGLGSPLEEMAPPPPRSGRRPRLAAV
;
A
#
# COMPACT_ATOMS: atom_id res chain seq x y z
N MET A 1 -21.31 12.37 35.38
CA MET A 1 -21.79 11.21 34.61
C MET A 1 -20.92 11.07 33.36
N THR A 2 -19.86 10.29 33.46
CA THR A 2 -18.89 10.02 32.39
C THR A 2 -19.43 8.93 31.48
N LYS A 3 -19.72 9.27 30.21
CA LYS A 3 -20.18 8.30 29.20
C LYS A 3 -19.00 7.42 28.79
N THR A 4 -19.01 6.18 29.25
CA THR A 4 -18.13 5.10 28.76
C THR A 4 -18.41 4.86 27.28
N ARG A 5 -17.48 5.28 26.41
CA ARG A 5 -17.48 4.93 24.98
C ARG A 5 -17.28 3.42 24.87
N SER A 6 -18.37 2.69 24.65
CA SER A 6 -18.36 1.27 24.29
C SER A 6 -17.51 1.06 23.04
N ARG A 7 -16.38 0.36 23.20
CA ARG A 7 -15.57 -0.17 22.09
C ARG A 7 -16.41 -1.22 21.35
N ARG A 8 -17.12 -0.83 20.28
CA ARG A 8 -17.66 -1.81 19.34
C ARG A 8 -16.48 -2.51 18.67
N LYS A 9 -16.24 -3.79 19.01
CA LYS A 9 -15.54 -4.71 18.11
C LYS A 9 -16.30 -4.65 16.77
N ALA A 10 -15.69 -4.06 15.76
CA ALA A 10 -16.21 -4.15 14.39
C ALA A 10 -16.05 -5.62 13.95
N ALA A 11 -17.04 -6.44 14.32
CA ALA A 11 -17.21 -7.74 13.72
C ALA A 11 -17.43 -7.52 12.23
N ILE A 12 -16.73 -8.27 11.38
CA ILE A 12 -17.02 -8.29 9.96
C ILE A 12 -18.47 -8.79 9.83
N THR A 13 -19.34 -7.97 9.25
CA THR A 13 -20.73 -8.38 9.04
C THR A 13 -20.75 -9.55 8.04
N PRO A 14 -21.50 -10.63 8.28
CA PRO A 14 -21.61 -11.78 7.35
C PRO A 14 -21.92 -11.37 5.90
N ALA A 15 -22.63 -10.25 5.70
CA ALA A 15 -22.92 -9.67 4.39
C ALA A 15 -21.68 -9.19 3.61
N ALA A 16 -20.62 -8.74 4.29
CA ALA A 16 -19.38 -8.31 3.62
C ALA A 16 -18.60 -9.52 3.08
N ASN A 17 -18.59 -10.64 3.81
CA ASN A 17 -17.92 -11.87 3.35
C ASN A 17 -18.62 -12.50 2.15
N ALA A 18 -19.93 -12.32 2.00
CA ALA A 18 -20.68 -12.84 0.85
C ALA A 18 -20.25 -12.23 -0.50
N LEU A 19 -19.59 -11.06 -0.47
CA LEU A 19 -19.07 -10.38 -1.65
C LEU A 19 -17.64 -10.79 -2.02
N LEU A 20 -16.93 -11.53 -1.14
CA LEU A 20 -15.54 -11.88 -1.35
C LEU A 20 -15.41 -13.26 -1.98
N SER A 21 -14.78 -13.33 -3.14
CA SER A 21 -14.37 -14.60 -3.72
C SER A 21 -13.27 -15.25 -2.86
N PRO A 22 -13.11 -16.59 -2.91
CA PRO A 22 -11.99 -17.27 -2.27
C PRO A 22 -10.62 -16.70 -2.68
N GLN A 23 -10.51 -16.26 -3.93
CA GLN A 23 -9.30 -15.62 -4.45
C GLN A 23 -9.00 -14.28 -3.76
N ILE A 24 -10.00 -13.40 -3.62
CA ILE A 24 -9.80 -12.11 -2.92
C ILE A 24 -9.47 -12.35 -1.44
N MET A 25 -10.12 -13.31 -0.78
CA MET A 25 -9.79 -13.66 0.60
C MET A 25 -8.34 -14.15 0.73
N ALA A 26 -7.90 -15.04 -0.16
CA ALA A 26 -6.52 -15.52 -0.19
C ALA A 26 -5.50 -14.40 -0.44
N MET A 27 -5.84 -13.42 -1.30
CA MET A 27 -4.99 -12.23 -1.52
C MET A 27 -4.87 -11.38 -0.26
N VAL A 28 -5.97 -11.15 0.46
CA VAL A 28 -5.95 -10.43 1.74
C VAL A 28 -5.09 -11.16 2.77
N ASP A 29 -5.27 -12.47 2.91
CA ASP A 29 -4.50 -13.27 3.86
C ASP A 29 -3.00 -13.27 3.50
N SER A 30 -2.67 -13.46 2.22
CA SER A 30 -1.30 -13.38 1.72
C SER A 30 -0.67 -12.00 1.97
N ALA A 31 -1.43 -10.91 1.82
CA ALA A 31 -0.94 -9.56 2.12
C ALA A 31 -0.58 -9.42 3.61
N VAL A 32 -1.42 -9.91 4.52
CA VAL A 32 -1.15 -9.81 5.97
C VAL A 32 0.01 -10.71 6.41
N VAL A 33 0.07 -11.93 5.90
CA VAL A 33 1.19 -12.86 6.15
C VAL A 33 2.49 -12.25 5.63
N GLY A 34 2.52 -11.84 4.37
CA GLY A 34 3.69 -11.23 3.77
C GLY A 34 4.09 -9.90 4.44
N ALA A 35 3.16 -9.20 5.10
CA ALA A 35 3.52 -8.02 5.90
C ALA A 35 4.22 -8.40 7.21
N SER A 36 3.84 -9.54 7.80
CA SER A 36 4.39 -10.07 9.04
C SER A 36 5.75 -10.73 8.86
N GLU A 37 5.95 -11.37 7.71
CA GLU A 37 7.19 -12.06 7.35
C GLU A 37 8.22 -11.16 6.67
N ALA A 38 7.83 -9.95 6.29
CA ALA A 38 8.75 -9.00 5.67
C ALA A 38 9.89 -8.71 6.66
N ALA A 39 11.08 -9.24 6.34
CA ALA A 39 12.30 -8.96 7.07
C ALA A 39 12.71 -7.51 6.79
N PHE A 40 12.29 -6.61 7.66
CA PHE A 40 12.90 -5.29 7.72
C PHE A 40 14.14 -5.42 8.60
N GLY A 41 15.30 -4.96 8.10
CA GLY A 41 16.50 -4.91 8.92
C GLY A 41 16.17 -4.19 10.23
N GLY A 42 16.49 -4.81 11.37
CA GLY A 42 16.24 -4.22 12.68
C GLY A 42 16.80 -2.81 12.74
N ASP A 43 15.99 -1.84 13.15
CA ASP A 43 16.45 -0.47 13.33
C ASP A 43 17.45 -0.43 14.50
N PRO A 44 18.69 0.06 14.30
CA PRO A 44 19.72 0.05 15.35
C PRO A 44 19.43 1.03 16.49
N VAL A 45 18.44 1.93 16.31
CA VAL A 45 18.03 2.92 17.31
C VAL A 45 16.82 2.44 18.12
N LEU A 46 15.96 1.60 17.54
CA LEU A 46 14.72 1.14 18.18
C LEU A 46 14.88 -0.25 18.79
N PRO A 47 14.23 -0.53 19.94
CA PRO A 47 14.05 -1.91 20.41
C PRO A 47 13.42 -2.79 19.32
N GLU A 48 13.77 -4.07 19.31
CA GLU A 48 13.33 -5.02 18.29
C GLU A 48 11.80 -5.01 18.12
N GLU A 49 11.05 -4.99 19.21
CA GLU A 49 9.59 -5.00 19.22
C GLU A 49 9.00 -3.74 18.57
N VAL A 50 9.59 -2.57 18.84
CA VAL A 50 9.17 -1.29 18.25
C VAL A 50 9.55 -1.23 16.76
N SER A 51 10.75 -1.70 16.42
CA SER A 51 11.22 -1.82 15.04
C SER A 51 10.29 -2.72 14.22
N SER A 52 9.93 -3.90 14.73
CA SER A 52 8.98 -4.82 14.09
C SER A 52 7.59 -4.21 13.94
N PHE A 53 7.08 -3.51 14.94
CA PHE A 53 5.78 -2.83 14.87
C PHE A 53 5.73 -1.75 13.78
N VAL A 54 6.71 -0.84 13.76
CA VAL A 54 6.79 0.25 12.77
C VAL A 54 6.90 -0.33 11.36
N SER A 55 7.78 -1.32 11.21
CA SER A 55 8.01 -2.06 9.98
C SER A 55 6.74 -2.71 9.45
N PHE A 56 6.00 -3.43 10.31
CA PHE A 56 4.70 -4.00 9.97
C PHE A 56 3.70 -2.92 9.52
N CYS A 57 3.59 -1.80 10.24
CA CYS A 57 2.68 -0.71 9.87
C CYS A 57 3.00 -0.11 8.49
N ALA A 58 4.28 0.14 8.21
CA ALA A 58 4.73 0.63 6.90
C ALA A 58 4.45 -0.40 5.78
N SER A 59 4.62 -1.69 6.09
CA SER A 59 4.37 -2.82 5.18
C SER A 59 2.90 -2.95 4.79
N ILE A 60 1.99 -2.83 5.78
CA ILE A 60 0.55 -2.90 5.61
C ILE A 60 0.03 -1.73 4.76
N GLN A 61 0.57 -0.53 4.93
CA GLN A 61 0.13 0.63 4.14
C GLN A 61 0.38 0.43 2.64
N LYS A 62 1.54 -0.11 2.27
CA LYS A 62 1.89 -0.43 0.87
C LYS A 62 1.00 -1.54 0.30
N ARG A 63 0.74 -2.57 1.11
CA ARG A 63 -0.07 -3.72 0.70
C ARG A 63 -1.56 -3.40 0.59
N ASP A 64 -2.10 -2.49 1.41
CA ASP A 64 -3.46 -1.97 1.24
C ASP A 64 -3.64 -1.31 -0.14
N GLY A 65 -2.62 -0.57 -0.61
CA GLY A 65 -2.61 0.00 -1.96
C GLY A 65 -2.65 -1.07 -3.05
N GLY A 66 -1.77 -2.07 -2.98
CA GLY A 66 -1.76 -3.18 -3.94
C GLY A 66 -3.02 -4.06 -3.89
N LEU A 67 -3.64 -4.21 -2.71
CA LEU A 67 -4.91 -4.91 -2.56
C LEU A 67 -6.03 -4.17 -3.29
N ILE A 68 -6.13 -2.85 -3.14
CA ILE A 68 -7.15 -2.04 -3.85
C ILE A 68 -6.98 -2.19 -5.36
N GLU A 69 -5.75 -2.04 -5.87
CA GLU A 69 -5.42 -2.22 -7.29
C GLU A 69 -5.88 -3.60 -7.80
N ALA A 70 -5.51 -4.65 -7.08
CA ALA A 70 -5.80 -6.01 -7.50
C ALA A 70 -7.30 -6.33 -7.43
N VAL A 71 -8.02 -5.89 -6.40
CA VAL A 71 -9.47 -6.10 -6.28
C VAL A 71 -10.25 -5.36 -7.37
N ILE A 72 -9.89 -4.10 -7.66
CA ILE A 72 -10.51 -3.35 -8.76
C ILE A 72 -10.23 -4.06 -10.08
N SER A 73 -8.98 -4.49 -10.30
CA SER A 73 -8.58 -5.18 -11.53
C SER A 73 -9.36 -6.47 -11.75
N ASP A 74 -9.43 -7.31 -10.73
CA ASP A 74 -10.15 -8.58 -10.78
C ASP A 74 -11.65 -8.37 -10.97
N THR A 75 -12.22 -7.33 -10.37
CA THR A 75 -13.64 -6.99 -10.52
C THR A 75 -13.97 -6.56 -11.95
N ILE A 76 -13.12 -5.73 -12.57
CA ILE A 76 -13.27 -5.34 -13.99
C ILE A 76 -13.07 -6.55 -14.90
N ALA A 77 -12.08 -7.40 -14.64
CA ALA A 77 -11.79 -8.57 -15.45
C ALA A 77 -12.86 -9.67 -15.37
N ALA A 78 -13.59 -9.76 -14.24
CA ALA A 78 -14.69 -10.69 -14.06
C ALA A 78 -15.99 -10.24 -14.73
N ALA A 79 -16.11 -8.96 -15.10
CA ALA A 79 -17.31 -8.43 -15.72
C ALA A 79 -17.44 -8.89 -17.19
N PRO A 80 -18.60 -9.41 -17.61
CA PRO A 80 -18.75 -10.12 -18.90
C PRO A 80 -18.60 -9.21 -20.13
N HIS A 81 -18.78 -7.90 -19.97
CA HIS A 81 -18.65 -6.93 -21.05
C HIS A 81 -17.25 -6.35 -21.20
N PHE A 82 -16.28 -6.76 -20.38
CA PHE A 82 -14.90 -6.34 -20.50
C PHE A 82 -14.01 -7.47 -20.98
N THR A 83 -13.10 -7.15 -21.89
CA THR A 83 -11.87 -7.93 -22.07
C THR A 83 -10.74 -7.16 -21.40
N ALA A 84 -10.29 -7.64 -20.23
CA ALA A 84 -9.26 -6.96 -19.44
C ALA A 84 -8.06 -7.86 -19.13
N TRP A 85 -6.87 -7.25 -19.09
CA TRP A 85 -5.62 -7.92 -18.78
C TRP A 85 -4.62 -6.95 -18.15
N LYS A 86 -3.58 -7.48 -17.51
CA LYS A 86 -2.46 -6.69 -16.99
C LYS A 86 -1.27 -6.79 -17.95
N PRO A 87 -0.89 -5.70 -18.63
CA PRO A 87 0.31 -5.72 -19.48
C PRO A 87 1.58 -5.86 -18.66
N ASP A 88 2.46 -6.80 -19.02
CA ASP A 88 3.81 -6.87 -18.44
C ASP A 88 4.63 -5.61 -18.76
N ALA A 89 4.44 -5.08 -19.97
CA ALA A 89 5.09 -3.90 -20.48
C ALA A 89 4.22 -3.20 -21.52
N TYR A 90 3.79 -1.98 -21.23
CA TYR A 90 3.07 -1.13 -22.17
C TYR A 90 4.07 -0.22 -22.92
N PRO A 91 4.23 -0.38 -24.25
CA PRO A 91 5.23 0.37 -25.00
C PRO A 91 4.73 1.78 -25.34
N ILE A 92 5.55 2.78 -25.02
CA ILE A 92 5.33 4.17 -25.39
C ILE A 92 6.20 4.49 -26.61
N THR A 93 5.57 4.97 -27.68
CA THR A 93 6.30 5.41 -28.88
C THR A 93 6.98 6.75 -28.63
N ARG A 94 8.09 7.01 -29.32
CA ARG A 94 8.80 8.29 -29.24
C ARG A 94 7.87 9.47 -29.53
N ARG A 95 7.01 9.34 -30.56
CA ARG A 95 6.04 10.40 -30.91
C ARG A 95 5.02 10.66 -29.80
N ALA A 96 4.50 9.60 -29.16
CA ALA A 96 3.58 9.76 -28.03
C ALA A 96 4.28 10.46 -26.86
N GLU A 97 5.52 10.08 -26.54
CA GLU A 97 6.29 10.71 -25.46
C GLU A 97 6.61 12.19 -25.73
N GLU A 98 7.01 12.53 -26.96
CA GLU A 98 7.27 13.91 -27.37
C GLU A 98 6.01 14.78 -27.28
N LEU A 99 4.87 14.28 -27.78
CA LEU A 99 3.59 14.98 -27.70
C LEU A 99 3.09 15.14 -26.26
N ALA A 100 3.23 14.10 -25.45
CA ALA A 100 2.80 14.17 -24.06
C ALA A 100 3.57 15.25 -23.29
N ARG A 101 4.86 15.44 -23.60
CA ARG A 101 5.74 16.42 -22.95
C ARG A 101 5.64 17.84 -23.53
N SER A 102 5.00 18.04 -24.70
CA SER A 102 4.92 19.37 -25.30
C SER A 102 3.96 20.30 -24.54
N GLY A 103 2.99 19.73 -23.81
CA GLY A 103 1.95 20.48 -23.12
C GLY A 103 0.86 21.04 -24.05
N GLU A 104 0.89 20.69 -25.34
CA GLU A 104 -0.04 21.19 -26.36
C GLU A 104 -1.26 20.29 -26.59
N ILE A 105 -1.22 19.07 -26.05
CA ILE A 105 -2.30 18.10 -26.23
C ILE A 105 -3.37 18.32 -25.17
N ASP A 106 -4.61 18.42 -25.63
CA ASP A 106 -5.79 18.37 -24.78
C ASP A 106 -5.97 16.95 -24.22
N PRO A 107 -5.92 16.76 -22.88
CA PRO A 107 -6.15 15.45 -22.28
C PRO A 107 -7.57 14.90 -22.48
N GLU A 108 -8.56 15.75 -22.80
CA GLU A 108 -9.94 15.33 -23.04
C GLU A 108 -10.13 14.69 -24.42
N ASP A 109 -9.33 15.09 -25.42
CA ASP A 109 -9.36 14.54 -26.78
C ASP A 109 -7.94 14.28 -27.33
N PRO A 110 -7.22 13.30 -26.76
CA PRO A 110 -5.87 13.00 -27.20
C PRO A 110 -5.86 12.32 -28.59
N PRO A 111 -4.97 12.73 -29.50
CA PRO A 111 -4.92 12.19 -30.84
C PRO A 111 -4.55 10.71 -30.82
N GLN A 112 -5.25 9.90 -31.61
CA GLN A 112 -5.03 8.46 -31.65
C GLN A 112 -3.87 8.07 -32.57
N LEU A 113 -2.75 7.66 -31.98
CA LEU A 113 -1.51 7.34 -32.66
C LEU A 113 -1.39 5.84 -32.95
N PRO A 114 -0.76 5.47 -34.07
CA PRO A 114 -0.42 4.08 -34.33
C PRO A 114 0.84 3.66 -33.55
N GLN A 115 0.86 2.42 -33.09
CA GLN A 115 1.97 1.82 -32.35
C GLN A 115 3.07 1.26 -33.29
N ASN A 116 3.32 1.93 -34.43
CA ASN A 116 3.93 1.26 -35.60
C ASN A 116 5.32 1.78 -36.03
N LYS A 117 6.09 2.50 -35.19
CA LYS A 117 7.58 2.52 -35.21
C LYS A 117 8.16 3.44 -34.10
N SER A 118 9.36 3.07 -33.63
CA SER A 118 10.17 3.70 -32.56
C SER A 118 9.53 3.70 -31.16
N ILE A 119 9.77 2.62 -30.39
CA ILE A 119 9.47 2.58 -28.95
C ILE A 119 10.55 3.41 -28.24
N ALA A 120 10.13 4.38 -27.41
CA ALA A 120 11.03 5.16 -26.57
C ALA A 120 11.29 4.46 -25.24
N ARG A 121 10.23 3.95 -24.60
CA ARG A 121 10.30 3.19 -23.35
C ARG A 121 9.12 2.27 -23.18
N HIS A 122 9.21 1.39 -22.19
CA HIS A 122 8.08 0.62 -21.69
C HIS A 122 7.70 1.14 -20.31
N ILE A 123 6.40 1.15 -20.02
CA ILE A 123 5.85 1.47 -18.70
C ILE A 123 5.03 0.29 -18.20
N ARG A 124 4.81 0.27 -16.89
CA ARG A 124 3.80 -0.58 -16.27
C ARG A 124 2.54 0.25 -16.11
N ILE A 125 1.42 -0.28 -16.60
CA ILE A 125 0.09 0.22 -16.25
C ILE A 125 -0.59 -0.85 -15.41
N ASP A 126 -1.44 -0.44 -14.48
CA ASP A 126 -2.04 -1.37 -13.52
C ASP A 126 -3.02 -2.34 -14.21
N GLN A 127 -3.78 -1.87 -15.20
CA GLN A 127 -4.65 -2.69 -16.03
C GLN A 127 -4.90 -2.08 -17.41
N PHE A 128 -5.22 -2.92 -18.39
CA PHE A 128 -5.82 -2.52 -19.66
C PHE A 128 -7.16 -3.22 -19.83
N ALA A 129 -8.18 -2.51 -20.30
CA ALA A 129 -9.51 -3.07 -20.53
C ALA A 129 -10.09 -2.57 -21.86
N VAL A 130 -10.89 -3.41 -22.51
CA VAL A 130 -11.75 -3.00 -23.62
C VAL A 130 -13.20 -3.26 -23.24
N ASP A 131 -14.02 -2.23 -23.16
CA ASP A 131 -15.48 -2.38 -23.03
C ASP A 131 -16.04 -2.82 -24.38
N LEU A 132 -16.62 -4.01 -24.44
CA LEU A 132 -17.17 -4.61 -25.66
C LEU A 132 -18.49 -3.98 -26.09
N ARG A 133 -19.17 -3.23 -25.21
CA ARG A 133 -20.42 -2.53 -25.53
C ARG A 133 -20.15 -1.25 -26.31
N THR A 134 -19.11 -0.51 -25.92
CA THR A 134 -18.75 0.80 -26.52
C THR A 134 -17.54 0.71 -27.44
N LEU A 135 -16.82 -0.43 -27.43
CA LEU A 135 -15.54 -0.62 -28.10
C LEU A 135 -14.50 0.43 -27.68
N THR A 136 -14.51 0.82 -26.41
CA THR A 136 -13.54 1.76 -25.83
C THR A 136 -12.38 0.98 -25.22
N ALA A 137 -11.16 1.28 -25.66
CA ALA A 137 -9.94 0.76 -25.06
C ALA A 137 -9.42 1.72 -23.99
N THR A 138 -9.20 1.22 -22.78
CA THR A 138 -8.86 2.02 -21.61
C THR A 138 -7.58 1.49 -20.96
N ALA A 139 -6.56 2.35 -20.88
CA ALA A 139 -5.44 2.15 -19.97
C ALA A 139 -5.80 2.67 -18.58
N ILE A 140 -5.67 1.84 -17.56
CA ILE A 140 -6.14 2.12 -16.20
C ILE A 140 -4.95 2.19 -15.27
N GLU A 141 -4.82 3.33 -14.60
CA GLU A 141 -3.90 3.54 -13.49
C GLU A 141 -4.70 3.64 -12.19
N ILE A 142 -4.29 2.92 -11.15
CA ILE A 142 -5.00 2.82 -9.88
C ILE A 142 -4.10 3.32 -8.76
N LYS A 143 -4.65 4.22 -7.96
CA LYS A 143 -4.00 4.78 -6.77
C LYS A 143 -4.95 4.76 -5.61
N ARG A 144 -4.42 4.37 -4.45
CA ARG A 144 -5.15 4.47 -3.18
C ARG A 144 -5.49 5.92 -2.84
N SER A 145 -4.57 6.86 -3.05
CA SER A 145 -4.74 8.28 -2.76
C SER A 145 -4.11 9.13 -3.86
N SER A 146 -4.54 10.39 -3.97
CA SER A 146 -4.00 11.36 -4.93
C SER A 146 -2.76 12.13 -4.42
N TYR A 147 -2.33 11.90 -3.19
CA TYR A 147 -1.12 12.52 -2.63
C TYR A 147 0.15 11.94 -3.26
N LEU A 148 0.65 12.64 -4.28
CA LEU A 148 1.91 12.37 -4.94
C LEU A 148 2.77 13.63 -4.90
N GLY A 149 4.09 13.53 -4.91
CA GLY A 149 4.96 14.72 -5.08
C GLY A 149 4.80 15.32 -6.47
N LYS A 150 5.10 16.62 -6.65
CA LYS A 150 4.92 17.34 -7.93
C LYS A 150 5.55 16.60 -9.12
N ALA A 151 6.79 16.15 -8.98
CA ALA A 151 7.50 15.43 -10.05
C ALA A 151 6.82 14.09 -10.42
N ILE A 152 6.24 13.40 -9.45
CA ILE A 152 5.53 12.13 -9.67
C ILE A 152 4.21 12.39 -10.40
N ARG A 153 3.50 13.48 -10.05
CA ARG A 153 2.26 13.88 -10.74
C ARG A 153 2.53 14.23 -12.20
N GLU A 154 3.59 14.98 -12.46
CA GLU A 154 3.99 15.33 -13.82
C GLU A 154 4.32 14.09 -14.67
N ALA A 155 5.06 13.14 -14.09
CA ALA A 155 5.34 11.87 -14.76
C ALA A 155 4.05 11.08 -15.05
N ALA A 156 3.14 11.01 -14.08
CA ALA A 156 1.85 10.33 -14.24
C ALA A 156 0.98 10.97 -15.33
N ARG A 157 0.93 12.31 -15.42
CA ARG A 157 0.24 13.02 -16.51
C ARG A 157 0.79 12.62 -17.88
N HIS A 158 2.12 12.61 -18.03
CA HIS A 158 2.76 12.19 -19.27
C HIS A 158 2.44 10.73 -19.64
N ASP A 159 2.44 9.83 -18.65
CA ASP A 159 2.11 8.42 -18.85
C ASP A 159 0.65 8.21 -19.23
N LEU A 160 -0.29 8.87 -18.54
CA LEU A 160 -1.72 8.85 -18.86
C LEU A 160 -1.98 9.37 -20.27
N LEU A 161 -1.35 10.47 -20.66
CA LEU A 161 -1.55 11.04 -21.99
C LEU A 161 -0.96 10.16 -23.08
N SER A 162 0.26 9.64 -22.86
CA SER A 162 0.93 8.74 -23.79
C SER A 162 0.15 7.44 -24.00
N THR A 163 -0.42 6.89 -22.93
CA THR A 163 -1.22 5.67 -23.00
C THR A 163 -2.55 5.90 -23.70
N ALA A 164 -3.25 7.01 -23.42
CA ALA A 164 -4.50 7.36 -24.08
C ALA A 164 -4.34 7.47 -25.61
N MET A 165 -3.27 8.12 -26.08
CA MET A 165 -2.95 8.23 -27.51
C MET A 165 -2.69 6.88 -28.17
N LEU A 166 -2.22 5.87 -27.41
CA LEU A 166 -1.82 4.56 -27.94
C LEU A 166 -2.86 3.45 -27.68
N ALA A 167 -3.83 3.67 -26.80
CA ALA A 167 -4.74 2.63 -26.32
C ALA A 167 -5.46 1.90 -27.47
N ARG A 168 -5.97 2.63 -28.46
CA ARG A 168 -6.66 2.01 -29.60
C ARG A 168 -5.74 1.14 -30.45
N SER A 169 -4.50 1.58 -30.68
CA SER A 169 -3.55 0.79 -31.47
C SER A 169 -3.01 -0.41 -30.69
N TYR A 170 -2.85 -0.26 -29.37
CA TYR A 170 -2.49 -1.36 -28.46
C TYR A 170 -3.58 -2.44 -28.40
N ALA A 171 -4.86 -2.07 -28.28
CA ALA A 171 -5.97 -3.03 -28.33
C ALA A 171 -5.97 -3.85 -29.63
N ARG A 172 -5.77 -3.18 -30.77
CA ARG A 172 -5.69 -3.82 -32.09
C ARG A 172 -4.53 -4.80 -32.21
N LYS A 173 -3.36 -4.50 -31.62
CA LYS A 173 -2.22 -5.42 -31.58
C LYS A 173 -2.55 -6.70 -30.80
N ASN A 174 -3.44 -6.60 -29.82
CA ASN A 174 -3.95 -7.73 -29.04
C ASN A 174 -5.23 -8.36 -29.65
N GLY A 175 -5.51 -8.10 -30.93
CA GLY A 175 -6.60 -8.74 -31.67
C GLY A 175 -7.99 -8.12 -31.47
N ILE A 176 -8.10 -6.99 -30.74
CA ILE A 176 -9.39 -6.36 -30.45
C ILE A 176 -9.51 -5.03 -31.19
N LYS A 177 -10.55 -4.88 -32.01
CA LYS A 177 -10.82 -3.62 -32.71
C LYS A 177 -11.58 -2.66 -31.79
N ALA A 178 -10.86 -1.72 -31.18
CA ALA A 178 -11.45 -0.60 -30.46
C ALA A 178 -11.74 0.60 -31.38
N MET A 179 -12.82 1.33 -31.09
CA MET A 179 -13.23 2.55 -31.80
C MET A 179 -12.55 3.78 -31.20
N THR A 180 -12.52 3.85 -29.88
CA THR A 180 -11.90 4.94 -29.10
C THR A 180 -10.81 4.40 -28.18
N GLY A 181 -9.91 5.28 -27.76
CA GLY A 181 -8.84 4.97 -26.83
C GLY A 181 -8.74 6.08 -25.78
N CYS A 182 -8.65 5.72 -24.51
CA CYS A 182 -8.50 6.66 -23.40
C CYS A 182 -7.57 6.10 -22.33
N SER A 183 -7.25 6.95 -21.35
CA SER A 183 -6.66 6.53 -20.08
C SER A 183 -7.49 7.06 -18.93
N VAL A 184 -7.46 6.32 -17.82
CA VAL A 184 -8.22 6.64 -16.61
C VAL A 184 -7.29 6.51 -15.42
N LEU A 185 -7.36 7.50 -14.53
CA LEU A 185 -6.75 7.43 -13.20
C LEU A 185 -7.84 7.19 -12.16
N ILE A 186 -7.75 6.10 -11.42
CA ILE A 186 -8.63 5.80 -10.29
C ILE A 186 -7.92 6.26 -9.00
N CYS A 187 -8.44 7.29 -8.34
CA CYS A 187 -8.03 7.74 -7.02
C CYS A 187 -9.06 7.29 -5.98
N PHE A 188 -9.00 6.03 -5.56
CA PHE A 188 -10.12 5.42 -4.83
C PHE A 188 -10.44 6.09 -3.48
N TYR A 189 -9.43 6.45 -2.68
CA TYR A 189 -9.60 7.25 -1.44
C TYR A 189 -8.92 8.62 -1.55
N GLY A 190 -8.71 9.12 -2.76
CA GLY A 190 -8.08 10.42 -3.00
C GLY A 190 -9.05 11.41 -3.61
N ASP A 191 -8.77 12.69 -3.42
CA ASP A 191 -9.49 13.76 -4.10
C ASP A 191 -8.98 13.94 -5.52
N VAL A 192 -9.85 14.41 -6.42
CA VAL A 192 -9.43 14.91 -7.74
C VAL A 192 -8.62 16.18 -7.53
N THR A 193 -7.37 16.18 -7.99
CA THR A 193 -6.49 17.35 -7.88
C THR A 193 -6.53 18.19 -9.16
N PRO A 194 -6.34 19.52 -9.07
CA PRO A 194 -6.25 20.38 -10.24
C PRO A 194 -5.13 19.97 -11.22
N ASP A 195 -4.09 19.29 -10.71
CA ASP A 195 -3.00 18.76 -11.51
C ASP A 195 -3.44 17.66 -12.50
N PHE A 196 -4.66 17.13 -12.42
CA PHE A 196 -5.19 16.18 -13.40
C PHE A 196 -6.41 16.75 -14.16
N GLN A 197 -6.54 18.08 -14.22
CA GLN A 197 -7.58 18.73 -15.02
C GLN A 197 -7.52 18.26 -16.49
N GLY A 198 -8.68 17.96 -17.06
CA GLY A 198 -8.87 17.40 -18.41
C GLY A 198 -8.70 15.88 -18.49
N PHE A 199 -8.08 15.24 -17.49
CA PHE A 199 -8.00 13.77 -17.46
C PHE A 199 -9.27 13.17 -16.89
N THR A 200 -9.59 11.94 -17.33
CA THR A 200 -10.62 11.15 -16.65
C THR A 200 -10.07 10.62 -15.32
N VAL A 201 -10.47 11.26 -14.22
CA VAL A 201 -10.14 10.83 -12.86
C VAL A 201 -11.39 10.30 -12.17
N LEU A 202 -11.34 9.06 -11.72
CA LEU A 202 -12.44 8.40 -11.02
C LEU A 202 -12.14 8.32 -9.53
N THR A 203 -13.16 8.58 -8.72
CA THR A 203 -13.10 8.40 -7.26
C THR A 203 -13.95 7.19 -6.88
N ARG A 204 -13.98 6.85 -5.59
CA ARG A 204 -14.91 5.86 -5.05
C ARG A 204 -16.37 6.11 -5.47
N GLU A 205 -16.77 7.37 -5.58
CA GLU A 205 -18.15 7.75 -5.87
C GLU A 205 -18.53 7.57 -7.35
N THR A 206 -17.55 7.60 -8.25
CA THR A 206 -17.80 7.61 -9.71
C THR A 206 -17.32 6.36 -10.43
N VAL A 207 -16.48 5.54 -9.79
CA VAL A 207 -15.88 4.36 -10.41
C VAL A 207 -16.91 3.31 -10.82
N ASP A 208 -17.92 3.06 -9.99
CA ASP A 208 -18.95 2.06 -10.27
C ASP A 208 -19.77 2.44 -11.52
N ASP A 209 -20.18 3.72 -11.59
CA ASP A 209 -20.96 4.26 -12.71
C ASP A 209 -20.16 4.26 -14.01
N TYR A 210 -18.88 4.62 -13.95
CA TYR A 210 -18.03 4.68 -15.14
C TYR A 210 -17.87 3.30 -15.79
N PHE A 211 -17.61 2.25 -15.00
CA PHE A 211 -17.43 0.89 -15.52
C PHE A 211 -18.76 0.14 -15.68
N GLY A 212 -19.82 0.60 -15.02
CA GLY A 212 -21.09 -0.12 -14.92
C GLY A 212 -20.96 -1.45 -14.16
N VAL A 213 -20.09 -1.47 -13.14
CA VAL A 213 -19.76 -2.66 -12.33
C VAL A 213 -19.70 -2.25 -10.86
N ALA A 214 -20.19 -3.10 -9.96
CA ALA A 214 -20.20 -2.85 -8.52
C ALA A 214 -18.80 -3.03 -7.88
N ILE A 215 -17.86 -2.14 -8.20
CA ILE A 215 -16.47 -2.19 -7.75
C ILE A 215 -16.34 -1.81 -6.28
N THR A 216 -16.98 -0.70 -5.89
CA THR A 216 -16.91 -0.12 -4.55
C THR A 216 -17.29 -1.09 -3.45
N PRO A 217 -18.44 -1.80 -3.50
CA PRO A 217 -18.79 -2.73 -2.44
C PRO A 217 -17.79 -3.89 -2.28
N VAL A 218 -17.16 -4.34 -3.37
CA VAL A 218 -16.14 -5.41 -3.33
C VAL A 218 -14.85 -4.91 -2.69
N VAL A 219 -14.38 -3.72 -3.06
CA VAL A 219 -13.19 -3.10 -2.45
C VAL A 219 -13.41 -2.84 -0.95
N GLU A 220 -14.56 -2.29 -0.57
CA GLU A 220 -14.89 -2.02 0.83
C GLU A 220 -14.99 -3.31 1.66
N ALA A 221 -15.58 -4.37 1.11
CA ALA A 221 -15.61 -5.68 1.74
C ALA A 221 -14.20 -6.26 1.94
N ALA A 222 -13.35 -6.18 0.91
CA ALA A 222 -11.98 -6.70 0.96
C ALA A 222 -11.14 -5.94 2.00
N ARG A 223 -11.32 -4.62 2.07
CA ARG A 223 -10.65 -3.77 3.07
C ARG A 223 -11.18 -3.95 4.48
N ALA A 224 -12.48 -4.23 4.65
CA ALA A 224 -13.03 -4.59 5.95
C ALA A 224 -12.41 -5.90 6.46
N TYR A 225 -12.28 -6.90 5.59
CA TYR A 225 -11.59 -8.15 5.90
C TYR A 225 -10.11 -7.92 6.22
N PHE A 226 -9.39 -7.18 5.37
CA PHE A 226 -7.98 -6.82 5.60
C PHE A 226 -7.78 -6.07 6.93
N SER A 227 -8.62 -5.08 7.21
CA SER A 227 -8.55 -4.30 8.46
C SER A 227 -8.80 -5.17 9.70
N HIS A 228 -9.66 -6.18 9.61
CA HIS A 228 -9.87 -7.14 10.69
C HIS A 228 -8.63 -7.99 10.93
N ARG A 229 -8.05 -8.56 9.87
CA ARG A 229 -6.83 -9.39 9.93
C ARG A 229 -5.63 -8.58 10.45
N VAL A 230 -5.47 -7.34 10.00
CA VAL A 230 -4.45 -6.42 10.50
C VAL A 230 -4.63 -6.14 11.98
N ARG A 231 -5.86 -5.90 12.45
CA ARG A 231 -6.11 -5.65 13.88
C ARG A 231 -5.73 -6.85 14.74
N GLN A 232 -6.08 -8.06 14.33
CA GLN A 232 -5.67 -9.28 15.04
C GLN A 232 -4.15 -9.36 15.17
N ARG A 233 -3.43 -9.07 14.08
CA ARG A 233 -1.97 -9.08 14.10
C ARG A 233 -1.37 -7.95 14.94
N LEU A 234 -1.96 -6.77 14.93
CA LEU A 234 -1.52 -5.65 15.78
C LEU A 234 -1.69 -5.96 17.26
N GLU A 235 -2.78 -6.62 17.67
CA GLU A 235 -2.98 -7.04 19.06
C GLU A 235 -1.87 -7.98 19.55
N GLU A 236 -1.42 -8.90 18.69
CA GLU A 236 -0.28 -9.78 18.98
C GLU A 236 1.05 -9.02 19.10
N LEU A 237 1.30 -8.02 18.24
CA LEU A 237 2.53 -7.22 18.26
C LEU A 237 2.59 -6.20 19.40
N VAL A 238 1.44 -5.68 19.85
CA VAL A 238 1.37 -4.66 20.90
C VAL A 238 1.50 -5.26 22.30
N THR A 239 1.09 -6.52 22.49
CA THR A 239 1.11 -7.17 23.81
C THR A 239 2.52 -7.19 24.44
N PRO A 240 3.60 -7.57 23.72
CA PRO A 240 4.97 -7.49 24.25
C PRO A 240 5.42 -6.06 24.58
N MET A 241 5.03 -5.06 23.77
CA MET A 241 5.42 -3.66 23.96
C MET A 241 4.82 -3.04 25.23
N THR A 242 3.63 -3.48 25.65
CA THR A 242 3.04 -3.01 26.91
C THR A 242 3.84 -3.43 28.13
N GLY A 243 4.53 -4.58 28.09
CA GLY A 243 5.46 -5.03 29.12
C GLY A 243 6.70 -4.14 29.21
N ILE A 244 7.28 -3.77 28.06
CA ILE A 244 8.46 -2.89 27.99
C ILE A 244 8.15 -1.50 28.56
N LEU A 245 6.99 -0.93 28.23
CA LEU A 245 6.57 0.37 28.74
C LEU A 245 6.24 0.32 30.23
N SER A 246 5.64 -0.77 30.73
CA SER A 246 5.41 -0.94 32.17
C SER A 246 6.72 -1.11 32.95
N ASP A 247 7.69 -1.83 32.39
CA ASP A 247 8.98 -2.08 33.02
C ASP A 247 9.85 -0.82 33.06
N ALA A 248 9.86 -0.03 31.98
CA ALA A 248 10.51 1.28 31.95
C ALA A 248 9.86 2.27 32.93
N THR A 249 8.54 2.23 33.07
CA THR A 249 7.81 3.08 34.05
C THR A 249 8.09 2.63 35.49
N MET A 250 8.20 1.31 35.73
CA MET A 250 8.58 0.74 37.01
C MET A 250 10.02 1.10 37.39
N LEU A 251 10.98 1.02 36.45
CA LEU A 251 12.37 1.45 36.68
C LEU A 251 12.43 2.95 37.02
N ALA A 252 11.75 3.80 36.25
CA ALA A 252 11.69 5.24 36.52
C ALA A 252 11.07 5.55 37.91
N CYS A 253 10.01 4.82 38.29
CA CYS A 253 9.41 4.91 39.62
C CYS A 253 10.29 4.38 40.75
N MET A 254 11.20 3.44 40.48
CA MET A 254 12.17 2.92 41.47
C MET A 254 13.36 3.87 41.64
N GLU A 255 13.84 4.49 40.55
CA GLU A 255 14.88 5.52 40.58
C GLU A 255 14.42 6.80 41.30
N GLU A 256 13.19 7.28 41.05
CA GLU A 256 12.62 8.44 41.76
C GLU A 256 12.40 8.19 43.27
N ARG A 257 12.32 6.92 43.70
CA ARG A 257 12.18 6.52 45.11
C ARG A 257 13.50 6.24 45.82
N GLY A 258 14.64 6.40 45.16
CA GLY A 258 15.96 6.23 45.77
C GLY A 258 16.26 4.80 46.23
N LEU A 259 15.58 3.79 45.67
CA LEU A 259 15.88 2.39 45.96
C LEU A 259 16.94 1.92 44.96
N GLY A 260 18.20 1.95 45.39
CA GLY A 260 19.34 1.47 44.61
C GLY A 260 19.18 0.01 44.17
N SER A 261 19.82 -0.35 43.04
CA SER A 261 19.75 -1.68 42.45
C SER A 261 20.17 -2.79 43.43
N PRO A 262 19.56 -3.99 43.38
CA PRO A 262 19.89 -5.09 44.29
C PRO A 262 21.17 -5.85 43.88
N LEU A 263 22.28 -5.13 43.64
CA LEU A 263 23.56 -5.75 43.26
C LEU A 263 24.77 -5.32 44.11
N GLU A 264 24.59 -4.68 45.26
CA GLU A 264 25.69 -4.49 46.23
C GLU A 264 25.24 -4.78 47.66
N GLU A 265 25.21 -6.06 48.04
CA GLU A 265 25.25 -6.47 49.44
C GLU A 265 26.59 -7.13 49.76
N MET A 266 27.53 -6.27 50.15
CA MET A 266 28.48 -6.43 51.26
C MET A 266 29.12 -7.82 51.49
N ALA A 267 30.31 -8.02 50.94
CA ALA A 267 31.31 -8.88 51.58
C ALA A 267 32.00 -8.11 52.73
N PRO A 268 32.09 -8.67 53.96
CA PRO A 268 32.74 -7.99 55.07
C PRO A 268 34.28 -7.96 54.89
N PRO A 269 34.97 -6.91 55.37
CA PRO A 269 36.41 -6.78 55.21
C PRO A 269 37.16 -7.81 56.08
N PRO A 270 38.30 -8.35 55.61
CA PRO A 270 39.09 -9.28 56.40
C PRO A 270 39.79 -8.56 57.58
N PRO A 271 40.00 -9.26 58.70
CA PRO A 271 40.59 -8.67 59.90
C PRO A 271 42.08 -8.38 59.72
N ARG A 272 42.50 -7.21 60.23
CA ARG A 272 43.92 -6.84 60.37
C ARG A 272 44.51 -7.55 61.59
N SER A 273 45.59 -8.32 61.40
CA SER A 273 46.41 -8.82 62.50
C SER A 273 47.92 -8.71 62.19
N GLY A 274 48.62 -7.93 63.02
CA GLY A 274 49.81 -8.38 63.74
C GLY A 274 51.17 -8.43 63.02
N ARG A 275 52.13 -7.66 63.54
CA ARG A 275 53.56 -7.68 63.18
C ARG A 275 54.29 -8.98 63.58
N ARG A 276 55.14 -9.45 62.65
CA ARG A 276 56.49 -10.10 62.68
C ARG A 276 57.03 -10.77 63.98
N PRO A 277 57.91 -11.78 63.82
CA PRO A 277 59.36 -11.50 63.89
C PRO A 277 60.25 -12.15 62.80
N ARG A 278 61.49 -11.64 62.74
CA ARG A 278 62.65 -12.07 61.94
C ARG A 278 63.24 -13.42 62.39
N LEU A 279 64.00 -14.05 61.49
CA LEU A 279 65.24 -14.87 61.61
C LEU A 279 65.17 -15.98 60.54
N ALA A 280 66.20 -16.48 59.86
CA ALA A 280 67.62 -16.19 59.68
C ALA A 280 68.07 -16.96 58.40
N ALA A 281 69.27 -16.66 57.90
CA ALA A 281 69.91 -17.23 56.72
C ALA A 281 70.18 -18.75 56.76
N VAL A 282 70.23 -19.38 55.58
CA VAL A 282 71.36 -20.18 55.05
C VAL A 282 71.43 -19.94 53.54
#